data_AF-A0A958FS83-F1
#
_entry.id   AF-A0A958FS83-F1
#
_cell.length_a   1.000
_cell.length_b   1.000
_cell.length_c   1.000
_cell.angle_alpha   90.00
_cell.angle_beta   90.00
_cell.angle_gamma   90.00
#
_symmetry.space_group_name_H-M   'P 1'
#
loop_
_entity.id
_entity.type
_entity.pdbx_description
1 polymer ?
#
loop_
_entity_poly.entity_id
_entity_poly.type
_entity_poly.pdbx_seq_one_letter_code
_entity_poly.pdbx_strand_id
1 'polypeptide(L)'
;QFYVADFRQFEVISPNEKQLTQLGGNILARELQRVNPKLERALMGVRISNEMIGTQFHPEADPMSMLYHFRQPERKHQVVTEHGEEKYYDMIAHLEDPENILLTRERILPRFLRHAMIQLTPDEYLSETTLEPLGVLDHKAAANQ
;
A
#
# COMPACT_ATOMS: atom_id res chain seq x y z
N GLN A 1 6.02 8.42 0.15
CA GLN A 1 5.77 7.33 -0.82
C GLN A 1 5.75 6.03 -0.04
N PHE A 2 5.08 4.98 -0.49
CA PHE A 2 5.02 3.69 0.20
C PHE A 2 4.99 2.55 -0.83
N TYR A 3 5.40 1.35 -0.41
CA TYR A 3 5.48 0.17 -1.26
C TYR A 3 4.28 -0.73 -1.02
N VAL A 4 3.82 -1.39 -2.08
CA VAL A 4 2.61 -2.22 -2.02
C VAL A 4 2.84 -3.51 -2.79
N ALA A 5 2.14 -4.57 -2.38
CA ALA A 5 1.98 -5.74 -3.21
C ALA A 5 0.80 -5.50 -4.17
N ASP A 6 1.05 -5.69 -5.46
CA ASP A 6 0.06 -5.55 -6.52
C ASP A 6 0.27 -6.65 -7.57
N PHE A 7 -0.79 -7.37 -7.89
CA PHE A 7 -0.82 -8.48 -8.85
C PHE A 7 -2.07 -8.41 -9.75
N ARG A 8 -2.54 -7.18 -10.01
CA ARG A 8 -3.71 -6.91 -10.84
C ARG A 8 -3.50 -7.27 -12.31
N GLN A 9 -4.58 -7.72 -12.95
CA GLN A 9 -4.63 -7.94 -14.40
C GLN A 9 -5.13 -6.71 -15.16
N PHE A 10 -5.83 -5.81 -14.47
CA PHE A 10 -6.42 -4.61 -15.03
C PHE A 10 -6.10 -3.42 -14.14
N GLU A 11 -6.07 -2.23 -14.73
CA GLU A 11 -5.80 -1.01 -14.01
C GLU A 11 -6.81 0.09 -14.34
N VAL A 12 -7.26 0.79 -13.31
CA VAL A 12 -8.05 2.02 -13.48
C VAL A 12 -7.11 3.19 -13.79
N ILE A 13 -7.22 3.71 -15.01
CA ILE A 13 -6.54 4.91 -15.49
C ILE A 13 -7.55 6.03 -15.75
N SER A 14 -7.07 7.28 -15.71
CA SER A 14 -7.86 8.49 -16.03
C SER A 14 -9.30 8.52 -15.48
N PRO A 15 -9.52 8.38 -14.16
CA PRO A 15 -10.86 8.48 -13.57
C PRO A 15 -11.44 9.89 -13.77
N ASN A 16 -12.78 9.98 -13.89
CA ASN A 16 -13.47 11.27 -13.92
C ASN A 16 -13.46 11.93 -12.53
N GLU A 17 -12.41 12.69 -12.23
CA GLU A 17 -12.20 13.31 -10.91
C GLU A 17 -13.30 14.30 -10.53
N LYS A 18 -13.90 14.99 -11.50
CA LYS A 18 -15.02 15.91 -11.25
C LYS A 18 -16.22 15.14 -10.72
N GLN A 19 -16.57 14.03 -11.37
CA GLN A 19 -17.67 13.17 -10.94
C GLN A 19 -17.37 12.51 -9.59
N LEU A 20 -16.14 12.04 -9.39
CA LEU A 20 -15.71 11.47 -8.10
C LEU A 20 -15.89 12.48 -6.96
N THR A 21 -15.44 13.72 -7.16
CA THR A 21 -15.58 14.80 -6.16
C THR A 21 -17.04 15.17 -5.92
N GLN A 22 -17.86 15.23 -6.97
CA GLN A 22 -19.31 15.49 -6.85
C GLN A 22 -20.03 14.42 -6.03
N LEU A 23 -19.55 13.16 -6.08
CA LEU A 23 -20.06 12.05 -5.29
C LEU A 23 -19.49 12.02 -3.85
N GLY A 24 -18.66 12.99 -3.47
CA GLY A 24 -18.03 13.06 -2.15
C GLY A 24 -16.75 12.22 -2.00
N GLY A 25 -16.26 11.63 -3.09
CA GLY A 25 -15.03 10.84 -3.10
C GLY A 25 -13.79 11.65 -3.49
N ASN A 26 -12.61 11.10 -3.22
CA ASN A 26 -11.35 11.68 -3.65
C ASN A 26 -10.27 10.62 -3.87
N ILE A 27 -9.32 10.92 -4.74
CA ILE A 27 -8.15 10.06 -4.98
C ILE A 27 -7.18 10.19 -3.80
N LEU A 28 -6.70 9.06 -3.29
CA LEU A 28 -5.74 8.99 -2.18
C LEU A 28 -4.33 8.65 -2.65
N ALA A 29 -4.21 7.79 -3.66
CA ALA A 29 -2.92 7.35 -4.16
C ALA A 29 -2.98 7.04 -5.66
N ARG A 30 -1.86 7.28 -6.34
CA ARG A 30 -1.62 6.91 -7.74
C ARG A 30 -0.25 6.26 -7.85
N GLU A 31 -0.09 5.38 -8.82
CA GLU A 31 1.16 4.66 -9.07
C GLU A 31 2.31 5.64 -9.29
N LEU A 32 3.55 5.24 -9.00
CA LEU A 32 4.72 6.04 -9.36
C LEU A 32 4.81 6.20 -10.89
N GLN A 33 5.26 7.35 -11.36
CA GLN A 33 5.43 7.57 -12.79
C GLN A 33 6.53 6.67 -13.35
N ARG A 34 6.19 5.90 -14.39
CA ARG A 34 7.16 5.05 -15.11
C ARG A 34 7.91 5.90 -16.13
N VAL A 35 9.24 5.75 -16.19
CA VAL A 35 10.09 6.45 -17.16
C VAL A 35 10.01 5.78 -18.53
N ASN A 36 10.00 4.45 -18.56
CA ASN A 36 9.89 3.66 -19.78
C ASN A 36 9.23 2.29 -19.48
N PRO A 37 8.14 1.90 -20.16
CA PRO A 37 7.31 2.73 -21.04
C PRO A 37 6.60 3.84 -20.24
N LYS A 38 6.39 5.00 -20.86
CA LYS A 38 5.55 6.05 -20.28
C LYS A 38 4.09 5.62 -20.38
N LEU A 39 3.58 5.08 -19.29
CA LEU A 39 2.17 4.71 -19.15
C LEU A 39 1.45 5.68 -18.22
N GLU A 40 0.13 5.74 -18.35
CA GLU A 40 -0.71 6.50 -17.44
C GLU A 40 -0.57 5.96 -16.02
N ARG A 41 -0.66 6.86 -15.03
CA ARG A 41 -0.54 6.48 -13.62
C ARG A 41 -1.87 5.91 -13.14
N ALA A 42 -1.87 4.63 -12.81
CA ALA A 42 -3.07 4.00 -12.29
C ALA A 42 -3.49 4.55 -10.93
N LEU A 43 -4.79 4.53 -10.67
CA LEU A 43 -5.40 4.88 -9.39
C LEU A 43 -5.10 3.79 -8.35
N MET A 44 -4.28 4.04 -7.34
CA MET A 44 -3.92 3.01 -6.35
C MET A 44 -4.84 2.99 -5.13
N GLY A 45 -5.38 4.14 -4.75
CA GLY A 45 -6.27 4.26 -3.61
C GLY A 45 -7.29 5.37 -3.81
N VAL A 46 -8.52 5.14 -3.36
CA VAL A 46 -9.65 6.05 -3.47
C VAL A 46 -10.41 6.08 -2.14
N ARG A 47 -10.85 7.27 -1.75
CA ARG A 47 -11.87 7.44 -0.72
C ARG A 47 -13.21 7.59 -1.43
N ILE A 48 -14.14 6.72 -1.09
CA ILE A 48 -15.50 6.72 -1.63
C ILE A 48 -16.42 7.54 -0.73
N SER A 49 -16.26 7.42 0.59
CA SER A 49 -16.94 8.22 1.62
C SER A 49 -16.04 8.43 2.83
N ASN A 50 -16.54 9.06 3.90
CA ASN A 50 -15.82 9.16 5.17
C ASN A 50 -15.50 7.76 5.76
N GLU A 51 -16.37 6.79 5.51
CA GLU A 51 -16.32 5.44 6.05
C GLU A 51 -15.72 4.42 5.06
N MET A 52 -15.66 4.74 3.77
CA MET A 52 -15.26 3.79 2.74
C MET A 52 -14.00 4.23 2.00
N ILE A 53 -12.99 3.36 2.01
CA ILE A 53 -11.80 3.46 1.16
C ILE A 53 -11.68 2.20 0.30
N GLY A 54 -11.11 2.36 -0.89
CA GLY A 54 -10.78 1.26 -1.80
C GLY A 54 -9.32 1.35 -2.23
N THR A 55 -8.67 0.19 -2.39
CA THR A 55 -7.29 0.06 -2.88
C THR A 55 -7.26 -0.89 -4.07
N GLN A 56 -6.41 -0.61 -5.07
CA GLN A 56 -6.09 -1.60 -6.12
C GLN A 56 -4.98 -2.57 -5.70
N PHE A 57 -4.24 -2.21 -4.65
CA PHE A 57 -3.18 -3.04 -4.08
C PHE A 57 -3.67 -3.78 -2.84
N HIS A 58 -2.82 -4.68 -2.32
CA HIS A 58 -3.07 -5.52 -1.17
C HIS A 58 -2.42 -4.95 0.11
N PRO A 59 -3.10 -4.06 0.86
CA PRO A 59 -2.58 -3.54 2.13
C PRO A 59 -2.45 -4.62 3.22
N GLU A 60 -3.03 -5.81 3.01
CA GLU A 60 -2.95 -6.96 3.92
C GLU A 60 -1.70 -7.82 3.71
N ALA A 61 -0.97 -7.60 2.60
CA ALA A 61 0.09 -8.50 2.16
C ALA A 61 1.18 -8.68 3.23
N ASP A 62 1.50 -9.95 3.52
CA ASP A 62 2.56 -10.33 4.45
C ASP A 62 3.84 -10.69 3.70
N PRO A 63 4.93 -9.92 3.87
CA PRO A 63 6.17 -10.14 3.13
C PRO A 63 6.79 -11.52 3.42
N MET A 64 6.66 -12.03 4.65
CA MET A 64 7.22 -13.34 5.03
C MET A 64 6.54 -14.49 4.29
N SER A 65 5.21 -14.49 4.24
CA SER A 65 4.42 -15.47 3.48
C SER A 65 4.72 -15.36 1.98
N MET A 66 4.83 -14.14 1.44
CA MET A 66 5.18 -13.93 0.04
C MET A 66 6.58 -14.47 -0.28
N LEU A 67 7.59 -14.19 0.54
CA LEU A 67 8.95 -14.72 0.38
C LEU A 67 8.98 -16.24 0.37
N TYR A 68 8.24 -16.88 1.27
CA TYR A 68 8.12 -18.34 1.31
C TYR A 68 7.62 -18.88 -0.04
N HIS A 69 6.57 -18.28 -0.62
CA HIS A 69 6.04 -18.70 -1.90
C HIS A 69 6.97 -18.41 -3.08
N PHE A 70 7.58 -17.22 -3.15
CA PHE A 70 8.47 -16.87 -4.26
C PHE A 70 9.75 -17.71 -4.30
N ARG A 71 10.22 -18.20 -3.15
CA ARG A 71 11.39 -19.09 -3.07
C ARG A 71 11.09 -20.53 -3.50
N GLN A 72 9.83 -20.92 -3.72
CA GLN A 72 9.50 -22.25 -4.24
C GLN A 72 10.00 -22.38 -5.70
N PRO A 73 10.61 -23.52 -6.09
CA PRO A 73 11.19 -23.70 -7.41
C PRO A 73 10.23 -23.40 -8.56
N GLU A 74 8.97 -23.82 -8.44
CA GLU A 74 7.93 -23.65 -9.44
C GLU A 74 7.59 -22.17 -9.64
N ARG A 75 7.46 -21.43 -8.53
CA ARG A 75 7.17 -19.99 -8.56
C ARG A 75 8.35 -19.16 -9.02
N LYS A 76 9.57 -19.48 -8.57
CA LYS A 76 10.79 -18.86 -9.10
C LYS A 76 10.86 -19.07 -10.61
N HIS A 77 10.68 -20.30 -11.08
CA HIS A 77 10.72 -20.60 -12.51
C HIS A 77 9.69 -19.79 -13.29
N GLN A 78 8.44 -19.74 -12.81
CA GLN A 78 7.38 -18.93 -13.42
C GLN A 78 7.78 -17.45 -13.55
N VAL A 79 8.21 -16.82 -12.45
CA VAL A 79 8.57 -15.38 -12.44
C VAL A 79 9.77 -15.11 -13.33
N VAL A 80 10.79 -15.98 -13.30
CA VAL A 80 11.98 -15.83 -14.15
C VAL A 80 11.62 -15.95 -15.64
N THR A 81 10.72 -16.86 -16.00
CA THR A 81 10.26 -17.03 -17.38
C THR A 81 9.41 -15.84 -17.87
N GLU A 82 8.55 -15.28 -17.01
CA GLU A 82 7.64 -14.19 -17.38
C GLU A 82 8.31 -12.80 -17.33
N HIS A 83 9.22 -12.57 -16.38
CA HIS A 83 9.75 -11.24 -16.07
C HIS A 83 11.28 -11.15 -16.08
N GLY A 84 11.99 -12.28 -16.16
CA GLY A 84 13.45 -12.34 -16.12
C GLY A 84 14.01 -12.50 -14.71
N GLU A 85 15.27 -12.97 -14.64
CA GLU A 85 15.93 -13.28 -13.37
C GLU A 85 16.27 -12.04 -12.54
N GLU A 86 16.65 -10.94 -13.19
CA GLU A 86 16.89 -9.66 -12.51
C GLU A 86 15.66 -9.19 -11.74
N LYS A 87 14.48 -9.23 -12.39
CA LYS A 87 13.20 -8.85 -11.75
C LYS A 87 12.84 -9.75 -10.58
N TYR A 88 13.14 -11.04 -10.66
CA TYR A 88 12.94 -11.95 -9.55
C TYR A 88 13.76 -11.53 -8.32
N TYR A 89 15.05 -11.24 -8.48
CA TYR A 89 15.89 -10.81 -7.35
C TYR A 89 15.52 -9.42 -6.83
N ASP A 90 15.14 -8.48 -7.70
CA ASP A 90 14.57 -7.19 -7.29
C ASP A 90 13.35 -7.38 -6.37
N MET A 91 12.43 -8.27 -6.76
CA MET A 91 11.22 -8.56 -5.97
C MET A 91 11.55 -9.16 -4.60
N ILE A 92 12.51 -10.10 -4.54
CA ILE A 92 12.96 -10.69 -3.27
C ILE A 92 13.59 -9.60 -2.38
N ALA A 93 14.45 -8.74 -2.92
CA ALA A 93 15.07 -7.66 -2.16
C ALA A 93 14.02 -6.70 -1.58
N HIS A 94 13.01 -6.34 -2.37
CA HIS A 94 11.91 -5.49 -1.89
C HIS A 94 11.08 -6.14 -0.78
N LEU A 95 10.88 -7.45 -0.84
CA LEU A 95 10.14 -8.20 0.18
C LEU A 95 10.95 -8.39 1.49
N GLU A 96 12.28 -8.44 1.40
CA GLU A 96 13.18 -8.55 2.56
C GLU A 96 13.41 -7.21 3.28
N ASP A 97 13.16 -6.09 2.60
CA ASP A 97 13.29 -4.76 3.16
C ASP A 97 12.09 -4.40 4.08
N PRO A 98 12.33 -4.20 5.39
CA PRO A 98 11.28 -3.91 6.35
C PRO A 98 10.59 -2.56 6.13
N GLU A 99 11.19 -1.63 5.39
CA GLU A 99 10.62 -0.31 5.11
C GLU A 99 9.60 -0.33 3.94
N ASN A 100 9.41 -1.49 3.30
CA ASN A 100 8.53 -1.64 2.15
C ASN A 100 7.11 -2.12 2.53
N ILE A 101 6.74 -3.33 2.09
CA ILE A 101 5.37 -3.84 2.20
C ILE A 101 4.95 -4.03 3.67
N LEU A 102 5.91 -4.33 4.56
CA LEU A 102 5.66 -4.48 5.98
C LEU A 102 5.06 -3.20 6.60
N LEU A 103 5.64 -2.03 6.30
CA LEU A 103 5.10 -0.75 6.79
C LEU A 103 3.69 -0.48 6.29
N THR A 104 3.40 -0.82 5.04
CA THR A 104 2.05 -0.68 4.47
C THR A 104 1.04 -1.52 5.23
N ARG A 105 1.39 -2.79 5.51
CA ARG A 105 0.57 -3.70 6.29
C ARG A 105 0.29 -3.19 7.70
N GLU A 106 1.31 -2.70 8.38
CA GLU A 106 1.20 -2.22 9.76
C GLU A 106 0.48 -0.87 9.88
N ARG A 107 0.47 -0.07 8.82
CA ARG A 107 -0.07 1.30 8.87
C ARG A 107 -1.46 1.42 8.29
N ILE A 108 -1.77 0.81 7.13
CA ILE A 108 -3.02 1.13 6.42
C ILE A 108 -4.23 0.56 7.15
N LEU A 109 -4.36 -0.77 7.23
CA LEU A 109 -5.53 -1.39 7.85
C LEU A 109 -5.63 -1.08 9.35
N PRO A 110 -4.53 -1.18 10.15
CA PRO A 110 -4.63 -0.91 11.58
C PRO A 110 -5.00 0.54 11.90
N ARG A 111 -4.47 1.53 11.17
CA ARG A 111 -4.84 2.93 11.41
C ARG A 111 -6.24 3.25 10.90
N PHE A 112 -6.66 2.67 9.78
CA PHE A 112 -8.03 2.83 9.30
C PHE A 112 -9.03 2.35 10.36
N LEU A 113 -8.84 1.14 10.89
CA LEU A 113 -9.71 0.58 11.94
C LEU A 113 -9.63 1.38 13.23
N ARG A 114 -8.42 1.81 13.64
CA ARG A 114 -8.24 2.65 14.83
C ARG A 114 -8.97 3.98 14.71
N HIS A 115 -8.87 4.65 13.56
CA HIS A 115 -9.60 5.90 13.33
C HIS A 115 -11.10 5.69 13.36
N ALA A 116 -11.60 4.60 12.76
CA ALA A 116 -13.02 4.26 12.82
C ALA A 116 -13.47 4.01 14.27
N MET A 117 -12.68 3.28 15.07
CA MET A 117 -12.98 3.07 16.49
C MET A 117 -13.03 4.39 17.26
N ILE A 118 -12.05 5.28 17.08
CA ILE A 118 -12.02 6.58 17.76
C ILE A 118 -13.26 7.40 17.41
N GLN A 119 -13.66 7.45 16.14
CA GLN A 119 -14.83 8.22 15.70
C GLN A 119 -16.16 7.65 16.22
N LEU A 120 -16.23 6.35 16.48
CA LEU A 120 -17.44 5.68 16.99
C LEU A 120 -17.47 5.59 18.52
N THR A 121 -16.35 5.85 19.19
CA THR A 121 -16.26 5.79 20.66
C THR A 121 -16.65 7.14 21.25
N PRO A 122 -17.67 7.21 22.13
CA PRO A 122 -18.02 8.45 22.81
C PRO A 122 -16.84 9.00 23.62
N ASP A 123 -16.71 10.33 23.68
CA ASP A 123 -15.59 11.04 24.32
C ASP A 123 -15.32 10.59 25.78
N GLU A 124 -16.36 10.17 26.51
CA GLU A 124 -16.25 9.69 27.88
C GLU A 124 -15.37 8.43 28.04
N TYR A 125 -15.28 7.57 27.02
CA TYR A 125 -14.48 6.34 27.04
C TYR A 125 -13.06 6.52 26.47
N LEU A 126 -12.75 7.67 25.87
CA LEU A 126 -11.43 7.94 25.27
C LEU A 126 -10.36 8.33 26.31
N SER A 127 -10.76 8.59 27.57
CA SER A 127 -9.87 9.06 28.64
C SER A 127 -9.04 7.97 29.33
N GLU A 128 -9.39 6.68 29.19
CA GLU A 128 -8.69 5.57 29.86
C GLU A 128 -7.86 4.69 28.91
N THR A 129 -8.07 4.84 27.60
CA THR A 129 -7.34 4.06 26.59
C THR A 129 -6.52 5.00 25.73
N THR A 130 -5.41 5.52 26.26
CA THR A 130 -4.35 6.03 25.40
C THR A 130 -3.82 4.85 24.60
N LEU A 131 -4.45 4.62 23.45
CA LEU A 131 -3.90 3.83 22.37
C LEU A 131 -2.56 4.48 22.02
N GLU A 132 -1.50 4.01 22.67
CA GLU A 132 -0.12 4.45 22.46
C GLU A 132 0.08 4.69 20.96
N PRO A 133 0.41 5.92 20.55
CA PRO A 133 0.76 6.16 19.16
C PRO A 133 2.00 5.30 18.89
N LEU A 134 1.84 4.23 18.09
CA LEU A 134 2.96 3.51 17.49
C LEU A 134 3.87 4.59 16.92
N GLY A 135 5.04 4.73 17.55
CA GLY A 135 5.89 5.91 17.45
C GLY A 135 5.94 6.45 16.04
N VAL A 136 5.81 7.76 15.93
CA VAL A 136 6.30 8.46 14.74
C VAL A 136 7.80 8.19 14.73
N LEU A 137 8.25 7.16 14.03
CA LEU A 137 9.64 7.06 13.62
C LEU A 137 9.86 8.27 12.72
N ASP A 138 10.45 9.29 13.32
CA ASP A 138 10.92 10.51 12.68
C ASP A 138 11.98 10.08 11.67
N HIS A 139 11.58 9.84 10.42
CA HIS A 139 12.51 9.70 9.31
C HIS A 139 13.08 11.09 8.98
N LYS A 140 13.87 11.64 9.90
CA LYS A 140 15.03 12.43 9.53
C LYS A 140 16.12 11.46 9.09
N ALA A 141 15.96 10.89 7.89
CA ALA A 141 17.04 10.21 7.20
C ALA A 141 17.46 11.06 5.99
N ALA A 142 18.56 11.77 6.21
CA ALA A 142 19.56 12.20 5.25
C ALA A 142 19.08 13.03 4.04
N ALA A 143 19.03 14.35 4.27
CA ALA A 143 19.78 15.23 3.38
C ALA A 143 21.27 14.98 3.63
N ASN A 144 21.96 14.32 2.71
CA ASN A 144 23.34 14.61 2.31
C ASN A 144 23.87 13.54 1.33
N GLN A 145 24.22 14.05 0.13
CA GLN A 145 25.10 13.51 -0.92
C GLN A 145 24.59 12.33 -1.75
#